data_AF-A0A423WDR7-F1
#
_entry.id   AF-A0A423WDR7-F1
#
_cell.length_a   1.000
_cell.length_b   1.000
_cell.length_c   1.000
_cell.angle_alpha   90.00
_cell.angle_beta   90.00
_cell.angle_gamma   90.00
#
_symmetry.space_group_name_H-M   'P 1'
#
loop_
_entity.id
_entity.type
_entity.pdbx_description
1 polymer ?
#
loop_
_entity_poly.entity_id
_entity_poly.type
_entity_poly.pdbx_seq_one_letter_code
_entity_poly.pdbx_strand_id
1 'polypeptide(L)'
;MGIFLERCMLTLVNVFLPPLSVMLVAGVGRDALVNTLWFLCGVIPGHIHGFYITWTYFSRKKKVRKGRYPGGPKPLIYSPRVINGDASPQRVRQLYLAEQRAKEEGLMRKQSSQRGASGGHRRPPR
;
A
#
# COMPACT_ATOMS: atom_id res chain seq x y z
N MET A 1 4.37 43.01 26.90
CA MET A 1 3.84 41.63 26.79
C MET A 1 3.10 41.36 25.49
N GLY A 2 2.39 42.33 24.88
CA GLY A 2 1.61 42.12 23.64
C GLY A 2 2.39 41.53 22.45
N ILE A 3 3.56 42.12 22.13
CA ILE A 3 4.41 41.68 21.01
C ILE A 3 4.91 40.23 21.20
N PHE A 4 5.14 39.80 22.45
CA PHE A 4 5.54 38.42 22.73
C PHE A 4 4.38 37.45 22.51
N LEU A 5 3.18 37.80 22.98
CA LEU A 5 1.98 36.98 22.79
C LEU A 5 1.66 36.79 21.30
N GLU A 6 1.80 37.86 20.51
CA GLU A 6 1.54 37.86 19.07
C GLU A 6 2.50 36.91 18.33
N ARG A 7 3.79 36.92 18.69
CA ARG A 7 4.79 35.99 18.14
C ARG A 7 4.49 34.54 18.51
N CYS A 8 4.07 34.27 19.75
CA CYS A 8 3.67 32.94 20.19
C CYS A 8 2.43 32.43 19.43
N MET A 9 1.42 33.29 19.24
CA MET A 9 0.21 32.97 18.50
C MET A 9 0.50 32.69 17.02
N LEU A 10 1.28 33.53 16.35
CA LEU A 10 1.66 33.32 14.94
C LEU A 10 2.47 32.04 14.74
N THR A 11 3.34 31.71 15.70
CA THR A 11 4.11 30.46 15.68
C THR A 11 3.21 29.24 15.84
N LEU A 12 2.25 29.29 16.78
CA LEU A 12 1.25 28.23 16.95
C LEU A 12 0.44 28.03 15.67
N VAL A 13 -0.08 29.10 15.06
CA VAL A 13 -0.82 29.02 13.79
C VAL A 13 0.05 28.46 12.67
N ASN A 14 1.33 28.84 12.61
CA ASN A 14 2.26 28.33 11.60
C ASN A 14 2.53 26.82 11.75
N VAL A 15 2.49 26.28 12.97
CA VAL A 15 2.67 24.83 13.22
C VAL A 15 1.49 24.01 12.68
N PHE A 16 0.25 24.51 12.82
CA PHE A 16 -0.94 23.76 12.39
C PHE A 16 -1.36 24.08 10.95
N LEU A 17 -1.25 25.34 10.53
CA LEU A 17 -1.68 25.88 9.24
C LEU A 17 -0.67 26.92 8.73
N PRO A 18 0.52 26.49 8.24
CA PRO A 18 1.54 27.38 7.72
C PRO A 18 1.04 28.40 6.68
N PRO A 19 0.22 28.02 5.69
CA PRO A 19 -0.27 28.96 4.67
C PRO A 19 -1.08 30.12 5.27
N LEU A 20 -1.87 29.82 6.30
CA LEU A 20 -2.74 30.79 6.96
C LEU A 20 -1.92 31.81 7.77
N SER A 21 -0.85 31.37 8.43
CA SER A 21 0.05 32.25 9.18
C SER A 21 0.73 33.27 8.25
N VAL A 22 1.22 32.83 7.09
CA VAL A 22 1.87 33.74 6.13
C VAL A 22 0.89 34.69 5.47
N MET A 23 -0.34 34.25 5.16
CA MET A 23 -1.39 35.14 4.66
C MET A 23 -1.78 36.23 5.66
N LEU A 24 -1.78 35.91 6.97
CA LEU A 24 -2.10 36.87 8.04
C LEU A 24 -0.98 37.90 8.27
N VAL A 25 0.29 37.54 8.04
CA VAL A 25 1.45 38.40 8.29
C VAL A 25 1.88 39.19 7.05
N ALA A 26 1.96 38.55 5.89
CA ALA A 26 2.51 39.12 4.66
C ALA A 26 1.44 39.48 3.60
N GLY A 27 0.16 39.16 3.87
CA GLY A 27 -0.93 39.31 2.90
C GLY A 27 -0.94 38.23 1.81
N VAL A 28 -1.82 38.38 0.82
CA VAL A 28 -1.94 37.45 -0.33
C VAL A 28 -0.87 37.78 -1.38
N GLY A 29 0.39 37.54 -1.01
CA GLY A 29 1.57 37.83 -1.83
C GLY A 29 2.32 36.58 -2.32
N ARG A 30 3.49 36.80 -2.93
CA ARG A 30 4.39 35.71 -3.38
C ARG A 30 4.85 34.81 -2.24
N ASP A 31 5.07 35.37 -1.05
CA ASP A 31 5.52 34.58 0.12
C ASP A 31 4.44 33.61 0.61
N ALA A 32 3.17 34.03 0.59
CA ALA A 32 2.04 33.17 0.90
C ALA A 32 1.88 32.05 -0.13
N LEU A 33 2.12 32.33 -1.42
CA LEU A 33 2.09 31.30 -2.47
C LEU A 33 3.19 30.26 -2.27
N VAL A 34 4.45 30.69 -2.04
CA VAL A 34 5.57 29.76 -1.82
C VAL A 34 5.33 28.87 -0.59
N ASN A 35 4.84 29.44 0.51
CA ASN A 35 4.55 28.66 1.71
C ASN A 35 3.38 27.69 1.51
N THR A 36 2.37 28.10 0.73
CA THR A 36 1.26 27.23 0.33
C THR A 36 1.76 26.06 -0.53
N LEU A 37 2.68 26.30 -1.45
CA LEU A 37 3.28 25.25 -2.27
C LEU A 37 4.08 24.28 -1.42
N TRP A 38 4.90 24.74 -0.47
CA TRP A 38 5.60 23.85 0.46
C TRP A 38 4.65 23.03 1.33
N PHE A 39 3.57 23.64 1.82
CA PHE A 39 2.54 22.91 2.56
C PHE A 39 1.89 21.82 1.71
N LEU A 40 1.48 22.14 0.48
CA LEU A 40 0.94 21.18 -0.47
C LEU A 40 1.95 20.06 -0.79
N CYS A 41 3.21 20.42 -1.01
CA CYS A 41 4.29 19.46 -1.24
C CYS A 41 4.53 18.51 -0.07
N GLY A 42 4.24 18.89 1.18
CA GLY A 42 4.32 17.99 2.33
C GLY A 42 3.04 17.18 2.55
N VAL A 43 1.88 17.82 2.41
CA VAL A 43 0.56 17.24 2.66
C VAL A 43 0.20 16.18 1.62
N ILE A 44 0.41 16.48 0.34
CA ILE A 44 0.05 15.59 -0.77
C ILE A 44 0.76 14.23 -0.68
N PRO A 45 2.10 14.13 -0.56
CA PRO A 45 2.77 12.83 -0.46
C PRO A 45 2.39 12.09 0.82
N GLY A 46 2.14 12.80 1.94
CA GLY A 46 1.65 12.19 3.17
C GLY A 46 0.29 11.50 2.99
N HIS A 47 -0.66 12.18 2.32
CA HIS A 47 -1.97 11.61 2.02
C HIS A 47 -1.86 10.43 1.06
N ILE A 48 -1.12 10.57 -0.05
CA ILE A 48 -0.90 9.49 -1.02
C ILE A 48 -0.28 8.27 -0.33
N HIS A 49 0.70 8.46 0.56
CA HIS A 49 1.32 7.39 1.31
C HIS A 49 0.34 6.70 2.28
N GLY A 50 -0.47 7.47 3.01
CA GLY A 50 -1.53 6.94 3.88
C GLY A 50 -2.57 6.13 3.10
N PHE A 51 -3.01 6.62 1.94
CA PHE A 51 -3.89 5.90 1.03
C PHE A 51 -3.25 4.62 0.51
N TYR A 52 -1.97 4.64 0.14
CA TYR A 52 -1.23 3.46 -0.32
C TYR A 52 -1.17 2.35 0.74
N ILE A 53 -0.89 2.70 2.00
CA ILE A 53 -0.90 1.76 3.13
C ILE A 53 -2.30 1.16 3.30
N THR A 54 -3.32 2.01 3.33
CA THR A 54 -4.72 1.60 3.58
C THR A 54 -5.23 0.69 2.47
N TRP A 55 -5.02 1.06 1.21
CA TRP A 55 -5.38 0.23 0.06
C TRP A 55 -4.68 -1.12 0.09
N THR A 56 -3.38 -1.12 0.39
CA THR A 56 -2.60 -2.35 0.49
C THR A 56 -3.14 -3.25 1.62
N TYR A 57 -3.43 -2.69 2.79
CA TYR A 57 -4.01 -3.41 3.91
C TYR A 57 -5.33 -4.11 3.52
N PHE A 58 -6.29 -3.36 2.94
CA PHE A 58 -7.58 -3.94 2.56
C PHE A 58 -7.47 -4.99 1.46
N SER A 59 -6.59 -4.76 0.47
CA SER A 59 -6.32 -5.75 -0.59
C SER A 59 -5.81 -7.07 -0.02
N ARG A 60 -4.87 -7.00 0.95
CA ARG A 60 -4.29 -8.18 1.59
C ARG A 60 -5.26 -8.86 2.55
N LYS A 61 -6.02 -8.09 3.34
CA LYS A 61 -7.09 -8.60 4.21
C LYS A 61 -8.13 -9.38 3.41
N LYS A 62 -8.49 -8.89 2.21
CA LYS A 62 -9.38 -9.61 1.27
C LYS A 62 -8.78 -10.92 0.77
N LYS A 63 -7.47 -10.99 0.51
CA LYS A 63 -6.80 -12.25 0.10
C LYS A 63 -6.79 -13.28 1.23
N VAL A 64 -6.42 -12.87 2.44
CA VAL A 64 -6.43 -13.74 3.63
C VAL A 64 -7.82 -14.30 3.88
N ARG A 65 -8.85 -13.45 3.80
CA ARG A 65 -10.25 -13.87 3.98
C ARG A 65 -10.70 -14.88 2.93
N LYS A 66 -10.11 -14.85 1.73
CA LYS A 66 -10.32 -15.84 0.66
C LYS A 66 -9.43 -17.08 0.80
N GLY A 67 -8.67 -17.21 1.88
CA GLY A 67 -7.72 -18.31 2.05
C GLY A 67 -6.53 -18.25 1.09
N ARG A 68 -6.17 -17.05 0.61
CA ARG A 68 -5.00 -16.85 -0.25
C ARG A 68 -3.88 -16.15 0.51
N TYR A 69 -2.65 -16.45 0.14
CA TYR A 69 -1.47 -15.82 0.70
C TYR A 69 -1.49 -14.28 0.49
N PRO A 70 -1.31 -13.45 1.54
CA PRO A 70 -1.39 -11.99 1.44
C PRO A 70 -0.29 -11.35 0.56
N GLY A 71 0.82 -12.05 0.33
CA GLY A 71 1.97 -11.58 -0.43
C GLY A 71 3.17 -11.23 0.46
N GLY A 72 4.34 -11.04 -0.15
CA GLY A 72 5.59 -10.69 0.54
C GLY A 72 5.69 -9.22 0.97
N PRO A 73 6.86 -8.77 1.46
CA PRO A 73 7.11 -7.37 1.81
C PRO A 73 6.87 -6.44 0.62
N LYS A 74 6.44 -5.20 0.89
CA LYS A 74 6.22 -4.15 -0.11
C LYS A 74 7.07 -2.92 0.23
N PRO A 75 7.53 -2.16 -0.78
CA PRO A 75 8.28 -0.94 -0.54
C PRO A 75 7.41 0.05 0.24
N LEU A 76 8.04 0.85 1.10
CA LEU A 76 7.38 1.88 1.91
C LEU A 76 6.30 1.35 2.87
N ILE A 77 6.31 0.04 3.19
CA ILE A 77 5.46 -0.55 4.23
C ILE A 77 6.32 -1.47 5.08
N TYR A 78 6.56 -1.07 6.33
CA TYR A 78 7.38 -1.84 7.28
C TYR A 78 6.54 -2.62 8.31
N SER A 79 5.26 -2.30 8.44
CA SER A 79 4.38 -2.90 9.44
C SER A 79 3.96 -4.33 9.05
N PRO A 80 4.27 -5.36 9.87
CA PRO A 80 3.87 -6.73 9.59
C PRO A 80 2.35 -6.91 9.62
N ARG A 81 1.61 -6.09 10.39
CA ARG A 81 0.13 -6.11 10.41
C ARG A 81 -0.46 -5.75 9.05
N VAL A 82 0.09 -4.71 8.40
CA VAL A 82 -0.36 -4.26 7.07
C VAL A 82 0.02 -5.29 6.00
N ILE A 83 1.25 -5.82 6.06
CA ILE A 83 1.76 -6.81 5.11
C ILE A 83 1.02 -8.14 5.23
N ASN A 84 0.65 -8.57 6.43
CA ASN A 84 -0.07 -9.82 6.63
C ASN A 84 -1.58 -9.66 6.43
N GLY A 85 -2.09 -8.44 6.22
CA GLY A 85 -3.52 -8.19 6.09
C GLY A 85 -4.28 -8.63 7.33
N ASP A 86 -3.74 -8.32 8.52
CA ASP A 86 -4.31 -8.66 9.84
C ASP A 86 -4.22 -10.15 10.23
N ALA A 87 -3.53 -10.98 9.44
CA ALA A 87 -3.37 -12.39 9.74
C ALA A 87 -2.23 -12.67 10.73
N SER A 88 -2.43 -13.67 11.60
CA SER A 88 -1.35 -14.25 12.42
C SER A 88 -0.22 -14.80 11.52
N PRO A 89 1.07 -14.65 11.91
CA PRO A 89 2.19 -15.21 11.16
C PRO A 89 2.04 -16.70 10.84
N GLN A 90 1.47 -17.47 11.78
CA GLN A 90 1.18 -18.90 11.58
C GLN A 90 0.17 -19.11 10.45
N ARG A 91 -0.91 -18.32 10.43
CA ARG A 91 -1.92 -18.38 9.39
C ARG A 91 -1.35 -18.01 8.03
N VAL A 92 -0.52 -16.97 7.96
CA VAL A 92 0.17 -16.57 6.73
C VAL A 92 1.04 -17.71 6.20
N ARG A 93 1.79 -18.39 7.08
CA ARG A 93 2.62 -19.54 6.72
C ARG A 93 1.79 -20.71 6.21
N GLN A 94 0.66 -21.02 6.85
CA GLN A 94 -0.28 -22.04 6.39
C GLN A 94 -0.81 -21.73 4.98
N LEU A 95 -1.22 -20.47 4.73
CA LEU A 95 -1.73 -20.04 3.43
C LEU A 95 -0.65 -20.10 2.34
N TYR A 96 0.60 -19.78 2.67
CA TYR A 96 1.74 -19.92 1.77
C TYR A 96 1.97 -21.38 1.36
N LEU A 97 2.00 -22.29 2.33
CA LEU A 97 2.19 -23.72 2.09
C LEU A 97 1.02 -24.34 1.30
N ALA A 98 -0.21 -23.88 1.55
CA ALA A 98 -1.39 -24.30 0.79
C ALA A 98 -1.32 -23.83 -0.68
N GLU A 99 -0.89 -22.59 -0.93
CA GLU A 99 -0.75 -22.07 -2.29
C GLU A 99 0.38 -22.77 -3.07
N GLN A 100 1.47 -23.16 -2.42
CA GLN A 100 2.53 -23.96 -3.05
C GLN A 100 2.04 -25.36 -3.44
N ARG A 101 1.39 -26.08 -2.52
CA ARG A 101 0.82 -27.41 -2.82
C ARG A 101 -0.16 -27.38 -3.99
N ALA A 102 -1.07 -26.42 -4.00
CA ALA A 102 -2.02 -26.27 -5.11
C ALA A 102 -1.34 -25.96 -6.46
N LYS A 103 -0.22 -25.23 -6.45
CA LYS A 103 0.57 -24.98 -7.67
C LYS A 103 1.27 -26.24 -8.17
N GLU A 104 1.86 -27.02 -7.27
CA GLU A 104 2.52 -28.30 -7.60
C GLU A 104 1.53 -29.31 -8.20
N GLU A 105 0.38 -29.51 -7.53
CA GLU A 105 -0.70 -30.37 -8.03
C GLU A 105 -1.20 -29.92 -9.41
N GLY A 106 -1.38 -28.60 -9.59
CA GLY A 106 -1.78 -28.03 -10.87
C GLY A 106 -0.74 -28.23 -11.98
N LEU A 107 0.55 -28.18 -11.65
CA LEU A 107 1.65 -28.43 -12.60
C LEU A 107 1.67 -29.90 -13.04
N MET A 108 1.55 -30.84 -12.09
CA MET A 108 1.49 -32.27 -12.37
C MET A 108 0.30 -32.62 -13.28
N ARG A 109 -0.87 -32.04 -13.01
CA ARG A 109 -2.08 -32.25 -13.81
C ARG A 109 -1.96 -31.69 -15.24
N LYS A 110 -1.27 -30.57 -15.43
CA LYS A 110 -0.98 -30.04 -16.78
C LYS A 110 0.00 -30.93 -17.53
N GLN A 111 1.00 -31.46 -16.84
CA GLN A 111 2.00 -32.33 -17.46
C GLN A 111 1.38 -33.68 -17.89
N SER A 112 0.48 -34.25 -17.09
CA SER A 112 -0.25 -35.47 -17.46
C SER A 112 -1.20 -35.25 -18.65
N SER A 113 -1.88 -34.10 -18.73
CA SER A 113 -2.76 -33.79 -19.87
C SER A 113 -1.97 -33.58 -21.17
N GLN A 114 -0.80 -32.93 -21.12
CA GLN A 114 0.07 -32.77 -22.30
C GLN A 114 0.64 -34.10 -22.80
N ARG A 115 1.02 -35.02 -21.90
CA ARG A 115 1.48 -36.37 -22.26
C ARG A 115 0.38 -37.22 -22.89
N GLY A 116 -0.85 -37.14 -22.36
CA GLY A 116 -2.02 -37.82 -22.93
C GLY A 116 -2.41 -37.29 -24.31
N ALA A 117 -2.30 -35.98 -24.54
CA ALA A 117 -2.60 -35.36 -25.84
C ALA A 117 -1.56 -35.68 -26.93
N SER A 118 -0.27 -35.79 -26.58
CA SER A 118 0.79 -36.10 -27.56
C SER A 118 0.85 -37.59 -27.94
N GLY A 119 0.28 -38.50 -27.14
CA GLY A 119 0.25 -39.93 -27.42
C GLY A 119 -0.86 -40.39 -28.38
N GLY A 120 -1.74 -39.48 -28.81
CA GLY A 120 -2.98 -39.80 -29.55
C GLY A 120 -2.85 -39.91 -31.08
N HIS A 121 -1.67 -39.71 -31.67
CA HIS A 121 -1.49 -39.79 -33.13
C HIS A 121 -1.21 -41.24 -33.59
N ARG A 122 -2.12 -42.18 -33.29
CA ARG A 122 -2.12 -43.51 -33.92
C ARG A 122 -2.90 -43.44 -35.23
N ARG A 123 -2.19 -43.61 -36.35
CA ARG A 123 -2.73 -43.66 -37.71
C ARG A 123 -3.88 -44.67 -37.81
N PRO A 124 -4.96 -44.37 -38.55
CA PRO A 124 -6.01 -45.36 -38.82
C PRO A 124 -5.46 -46.51 -39.67
N PRO A 125 -5.84 -47.77 -39.38
CA PRO A 125 -5.49 -48.90 -40.25
C PRO A 125 -6.25 -48.78 -41.58
N ARG A 126 -5.54 -49.10 -42.68
CA ARG A 126 -6.05 -49.16 -44.06
C ARG A 126 -6.90 -50.40 -44.27
#